data_AF-A0AAV0DTC8-F1
#
_entry.id   AF-A0AAV0DTC8-F1
#
_cell.length_a   1.000
_cell.length_b   1.000
_cell.length_c   1.000
_cell.angle_alpha   90.00
_cell.angle_beta   90.00
_cell.angle_gamma   90.00
#
_symmetry.space_group_name_H-M   'P 1'
#
loop_
_entity.id
_entity.type
_entity.pdbx_description
1 polymer ?
#
loop_
_entity_poly.entity_id
_entity_poly.type
_entity_poly.pdbx_seq_one_letter_code
_entity_poly.pdbx_strand_id
1 'polypeptide(L)'
;MAPKKGVKLPVAPKKKQEKVVNPLFEKRPKQFGIGGALPPKKDLTRFVRWPQVVCIQRKRRILKQRLKVPPALNQFSKTLDKNLATNLFKMLLKYRPEDKAAKKERLLKRAQAETEGKTPETKKKLLLSSLGLSMSLILLSRTRHN
;
A
#
# COMPACT_ATOMS: atom_id res chain seq x y z
N MET A 1 -57.33 -22.77 -51.52
CA MET A 1 -57.34 -23.78 -50.44
C MET A 1 -56.08 -23.61 -49.60
N ALA A 2 -56.21 -23.39 -48.29
CA ALA A 2 -55.10 -23.12 -47.38
C ALA A 2 -54.33 -24.41 -46.99
N PRO A 3 -52.99 -24.35 -46.78
CA PRO A 3 -52.24 -25.48 -46.24
C PRO A 3 -52.34 -25.55 -44.71
N LYS A 4 -52.54 -26.77 -44.19
CA LYS A 4 -52.77 -27.08 -42.77
C LYS A 4 -51.51 -26.83 -41.93
N LYS A 5 -51.70 -26.15 -40.80
CA LYS A 5 -50.70 -25.83 -39.77
C LYS A 5 -50.20 -27.11 -39.09
N GLY A 6 -48.90 -27.39 -39.20
CA GLY A 6 -48.22 -28.47 -38.49
C GLY A 6 -48.15 -28.21 -36.98
N VAL A 7 -48.49 -29.23 -36.19
CA VAL A 7 -48.51 -29.23 -34.72
C VAL A 7 -47.07 -29.35 -34.20
N LYS A 8 -46.61 -28.35 -33.43
CA LYS A 8 -45.38 -28.43 -32.62
C LYS A 8 -45.66 -29.22 -31.34
N LEU A 9 -44.93 -30.31 -31.15
CA LEU A 9 -44.93 -31.10 -29.91
C LEU A 9 -44.30 -30.26 -28.77
N PRO A 10 -44.94 -30.17 -27.59
CA PRO A 10 -44.42 -29.35 -26.49
C PRO A 10 -43.23 -30.02 -25.81
N VAL A 11 -42.10 -29.30 -25.75
CA VAL A 11 -40.93 -29.62 -24.94
C VAL A 11 -41.34 -29.64 -23.46
N ALA A 12 -41.02 -30.74 -22.78
CA ALA A 12 -41.38 -30.96 -21.39
C ALA A 12 -40.86 -29.84 -20.47
N PRO A 13 -41.70 -29.29 -19.57
CA PRO A 13 -41.28 -28.26 -18.63
C PRO A 13 -40.31 -28.85 -17.61
N LYS A 14 -39.13 -28.22 -17.45
CA LYS A 14 -38.22 -28.54 -16.34
C LYS A 14 -38.99 -28.41 -15.01
N LYS A 15 -39.16 -29.55 -14.32
CA LYS A 15 -39.78 -29.63 -12.99
C LYS A 15 -39.12 -28.59 -12.06
N LYS A 16 -39.90 -27.60 -11.63
CA LYS A 16 -39.55 -26.77 -10.47
C LYS A 16 -39.49 -27.71 -9.27
N GLN A 17 -38.30 -27.95 -8.75
CA GLN A 17 -38.14 -28.63 -7.48
C GLN A 17 -38.80 -27.77 -6.40
N GLU A 18 -39.85 -28.31 -5.78
CA GLU A 18 -40.47 -27.70 -4.61
C GLU A 18 -39.45 -27.70 -3.48
N LYS A 19 -39.08 -26.49 -3.04
CA LYS A 19 -38.24 -26.33 -1.86
C LYS A 19 -39.10 -26.68 -0.66
N VAL A 20 -38.76 -27.77 0.02
CA VAL A 20 -39.38 -28.18 1.29
C VAL A 20 -39.26 -27.00 2.27
N VAL A 21 -40.38 -26.33 2.56
CA VAL A 21 -40.43 -25.23 3.54
C VAL A 21 -40.74 -25.86 4.88
N ASN A 22 -39.80 -25.76 5.83
CA ASN A 22 -39.98 -26.26 7.18
C ASN A 22 -41.07 -25.42 7.89
N PRO A 23 -42.17 -26.02 8.35
CA PRO A 23 -43.30 -25.30 8.97
C PRO A 23 -42.94 -24.58 10.28
N LEU A 24 -41.78 -24.88 10.87
CA LEU A 24 -41.26 -24.18 12.05
C LEU A 24 -40.67 -22.79 11.75
N PHE A 25 -40.41 -22.44 10.48
CA PHE A 25 -39.77 -21.17 10.11
C PHE A 25 -40.60 -20.37 9.09
N GLU A 26 -41.09 -19.21 9.52
CA GLU A 26 -41.80 -18.26 8.68
C GLU A 26 -40.86 -17.28 7.95
N LYS A 27 -41.20 -16.89 6.72
CA LYS A 27 -40.51 -15.80 6.01
C LYS A 27 -41.00 -14.44 6.54
N ARG A 28 -40.09 -13.61 7.05
CA ARG A 28 -40.38 -12.25 7.54
C ARG A 28 -39.66 -11.19 6.71
N PRO A 29 -40.15 -10.85 5.51
CA PRO A 29 -39.54 -9.81 4.68
C PRO A 29 -39.71 -8.44 5.35
N LYS A 30 -38.61 -7.72 5.52
CA LYS A 30 -38.62 -6.32 5.99
C LYS A 30 -38.64 -5.39 4.79
N GLN A 31 -39.59 -4.46 4.76
CA GLN A 31 -39.66 -3.45 3.71
C GLN A 31 -38.71 -2.30 4.04
N PHE A 32 -37.53 -2.33 3.44
CA PHE A 32 -36.54 -1.26 3.56
C PHE A 32 -36.84 -0.19 2.51
N GLY A 33 -37.38 0.94 2.95
CA GLY A 33 -37.81 2.05 2.10
C GLY A 33 -38.16 3.27 2.96
N ILE A 34 -38.47 4.40 2.31
CA ILE A 34 -38.89 5.61 3.02
C ILE A 34 -40.23 5.30 3.72
N GLY A 35 -40.29 5.51 5.04
CA GLY A 35 -41.48 5.21 5.86
C GLY A 35 -41.69 3.72 6.20
N GLY A 36 -40.74 2.84 5.87
CA GLY A 36 -40.79 1.41 6.17
C GLY A 36 -39.97 1.01 7.41
N ALA A 37 -39.48 -0.23 7.42
CA ALA A 37 -38.62 -0.75 8.48
C ALA A 37 -37.26 -0.02 8.53
N LEU A 38 -36.62 -0.02 9.71
CA LEU A 38 -35.29 0.57 9.92
C LEU A 38 -34.32 0.11 8.83
N PRO A 39 -33.59 1.04 8.18
CA PRO A 39 -32.69 0.68 7.11
C PRO A 39 -31.56 -0.23 7.63
N PRO A 40 -31.08 -1.16 6.80
CA PRO A 40 -29.90 -1.93 7.15
C PRO A 40 -28.70 -0.99 7.30
N LYS A 41 -27.70 -1.40 8.08
CA LYS A 41 -26.44 -0.65 8.18
C LYS A 41 -25.81 -0.54 6.78
N LYS A 42 -25.67 0.69 6.28
CA LYS A 42 -25.01 1.00 5.00
C LYS A 42 -23.58 1.47 5.25
N ASP A 43 -22.73 1.35 4.23
CA ASP A 43 -21.41 1.96 4.28
C ASP A 43 -21.53 3.50 4.27
N LEU A 44 -21.21 4.11 5.40
CA LEU A 44 -21.23 5.56 5.59
C LEU A 44 -19.84 6.18 5.47
N THR A 45 -18.80 5.41 5.14
CA THR A 45 -17.41 5.90 5.11
C THR A 45 -17.21 7.18 4.30
N ARG A 46 -17.99 7.43 3.25
CA ARG A 46 -17.94 8.69 2.48
C ARG A 46 -18.66 9.86 3.14
N PHE A 47 -19.72 9.60 3.89
CA PHE A 47 -20.64 10.60 4.45
C PHE A 47 -20.37 10.92 5.92
N VAL A 48 -19.56 10.11 6.58
CA VAL A 48 -19.07 10.38 7.94
C VAL A 48 -18.28 11.68 7.94
N ARG A 49 -18.50 12.49 8.98
CA ARG A 49 -17.66 13.65 9.29
C ARG A 49 -16.28 13.15 9.73
N TRP A 50 -15.34 13.10 8.79
CA TRP A 50 -13.97 12.70 9.06
C TRP A 50 -13.23 13.71 9.95
N PRO A 51 -12.25 13.27 10.75
CA PRO A 51 -11.36 14.17 11.48
C PRO A 51 -10.71 15.18 10.54
N GLN A 52 -10.54 16.41 11.02
CA GLN A 52 -10.06 17.55 10.21
C GLN A 52 -8.73 17.25 9.50
N VAL A 53 -7.82 16.54 10.16
CA VAL A 53 -6.52 16.15 9.60
C VAL A 53 -6.65 15.28 8.35
N VAL A 54 -7.61 14.36 8.32
CA VAL A 54 -7.87 13.48 7.18
C VAL A 54 -8.44 14.28 6.01
N CYS A 55 -9.37 15.19 6.31
CA CYS A 55 -9.94 16.10 5.31
C CYS A 55 -8.86 16.96 4.65
N ILE A 56 -7.96 17.56 5.43
CA ILE A 56 -6.86 18.40 4.92
C ILE A 56 -5.89 17.57 4.06
N GLN A 57 -5.50 16.37 4.51
CA GLN A 57 -4.63 15.47 3.74
C GLN A 57 -5.25 15.09 2.38
N ARG A 58 -6.54 14.73 2.36
CA ARG A 58 -7.28 14.41 1.13
C ARG A 58 -7.40 15.62 0.21
N LYS A 59 -7.80 16.79 0.74
CA LYS A 59 -7.89 18.05 -0.03
C LYS A 59 -6.54 18.43 -0.64
N ARG A 60 -5.43 18.32 0.12
CA ARG A 60 -4.08 18.58 -0.37
C ARG A 60 -3.70 17.69 -1.55
N ARG A 61 -4.06 16.39 -1.51
CA ARG A 61 -3.84 15.46 -2.62
C ARG A 61 -4.65 15.86 -3.86
N ILE A 62 -5.94 16.20 -3.68
CA ILE A 62 -6.83 16.63 -4.77
C ILE A 62 -6.30 17.90 -5.43
N LEU A 63 -5.89 18.90 -4.64
CA LEU A 63 -5.33 20.15 -5.18
C LEU A 63 -4.08 19.91 -6.02
N LYS A 64 -3.16 19.05 -5.57
CA LYS A 64 -1.97 18.67 -6.37
C LYS A 64 -2.30 17.99 -7.69
N GLN A 65 -3.44 17.29 -7.79
CA GLN A 65 -3.87 16.63 -9.03
C GLN A 65 -4.61 17.58 -9.98
N ARG A 66 -5.37 18.54 -9.43
CA ARG A 66 -6.23 19.45 -10.21
C ARG A 66 -5.49 20.70 -10.70
N LEU A 67 -4.49 21.16 -9.96
CA LEU A 67 -3.67 22.30 -10.34
C LEU A 67 -2.50 21.86 -11.22
N LYS A 68 -2.02 22.78 -12.07
CA LYS A 68 -0.79 22.55 -12.85
C LYS A 68 0.41 22.55 -11.91
N VAL A 69 1.09 21.42 -11.79
CA VAL A 69 2.29 21.26 -10.96
C VAL A 69 3.54 21.60 -11.77
N PRO A 70 4.45 22.46 -11.27
CA PRO A 70 5.71 22.76 -11.94
C PRO A 70 6.56 21.51 -12.23
N PRO A 71 7.35 21.49 -13.33
CA PRO A 71 8.10 20.30 -13.75
C PRO A 71 9.12 19.82 -12.70
N ALA A 72 9.76 20.75 -11.98
CA ALA A 72 10.68 20.45 -10.89
C ALA A 72 10.03 19.69 -9.72
N LEU A 73 8.72 19.83 -9.53
CA LEU A 73 7.96 19.07 -8.52
C LEU A 73 7.35 17.80 -9.13
N ASN A 74 6.96 17.84 -10.40
CA ASN A 74 6.34 16.70 -11.06
C ASN A 74 7.30 15.53 -11.29
N GLN A 75 8.61 15.78 -11.37
CA GLN A 75 9.63 14.72 -11.48
C GLN A 75 9.54 13.69 -10.33
N PHE A 76 9.14 14.10 -9.12
CA PHE A 76 8.99 13.21 -7.97
C PHE A 76 7.77 12.29 -8.05
N SER A 77 6.83 12.56 -8.96
CA SER A 77 5.70 11.65 -9.22
C SER A 77 6.10 10.47 -10.12
N LYS A 78 7.21 10.60 -10.86
CA LYS A 78 7.78 9.56 -11.71
C LYS A 78 8.77 8.74 -10.88
N THR A 79 8.31 7.60 -10.37
CA THR A 79 9.12 6.72 -9.52
C THR A 79 9.82 5.62 -10.35
N LEU A 80 10.89 5.04 -9.80
CA LEU A 80 11.46 3.79 -10.33
C LEU A 80 10.41 2.67 -10.30
N ASP A 81 10.52 1.71 -11.21
CA ASP A 81 9.64 0.55 -11.25
C ASP A 81 9.85 -0.36 -10.04
N LYS A 82 8.83 -1.15 -9.72
CA LYS A 82 8.83 -1.99 -8.52
C LYS A 82 9.98 -3.01 -8.53
N ASN A 83 10.32 -3.58 -9.70
CA ASN A 83 11.35 -4.61 -9.80
C ASN A 83 12.73 -4.00 -9.51
N LEU A 84 13.08 -2.91 -10.20
CA LEU A 84 14.33 -2.19 -9.98
C LEU A 84 14.44 -1.66 -8.55
N ALA A 85 13.37 -1.09 -8.00
CA ALA A 85 13.34 -0.60 -6.63
C ALA A 85 13.65 -1.73 -5.62
N THR A 86 13.07 -2.92 -5.79
CA THR A 86 13.36 -4.04 -4.88
C THR A 86 14.81 -4.50 -4.97
N ASN A 87 15.41 -4.55 -6.16
CA ASN A 87 16.81 -4.90 -6.33
C ASN A 87 17.75 -3.85 -5.71
N LEU A 88 17.43 -2.57 -5.91
CA LEU A 88 18.15 -1.47 -5.28
C LEU A 88 18.09 -1.57 -3.75
N PHE A 89 16.92 -1.80 -3.16
CA PHE A 89 16.81 -1.95 -1.71
C PHE A 89 17.57 -3.16 -1.17
N LYS A 90 17.58 -4.30 -1.89
CA LYS A 90 18.40 -5.46 -1.51
C LYS A 90 19.90 -5.12 -1.46
N MET A 91 20.39 -4.36 -2.43
CA MET A 91 21.77 -3.90 -2.44
C MET A 91 22.05 -2.93 -1.28
N LEU A 92 21.16 -1.95 -1.04
CA LEU A 92 21.31 -0.98 0.04
C LEU A 92 21.27 -1.62 1.43
N LEU A 93 20.53 -2.71 1.61
CA LEU A 93 20.49 -3.45 2.88
C LEU A 93 21.87 -3.99 3.30
N LYS A 94 22.70 -4.42 2.34
CA LYS A 94 24.07 -4.88 2.62
C LYS A 94 24.97 -3.75 3.16
N TYR A 95 24.70 -2.52 2.75
CA TYR A 95 25.49 -1.33 3.10
C TYR A 95 24.84 -0.49 4.20
N ARG A 96 23.85 -1.03 4.92
CA ARG A 96 23.14 -0.29 5.98
C ARG A 96 24.14 0.21 7.05
N PRO A 97 24.00 1.46 7.50
CA PRO A 97 24.84 1.99 8.58
C PRO A 97 24.63 1.23 9.88
N GLU A 98 25.65 1.27 10.74
CA GLU A 98 25.62 0.57 12.03
C GLU A 98 24.55 1.14 12.96
N ASP A 99 23.75 0.26 13.56
CA ASP A 99 22.83 0.64 14.63
C ASP A 99 23.60 1.02 15.90
N LYS A 100 22.95 1.78 16.80
CA LYS A 100 23.57 2.26 18.05
C LYS A 100 24.11 1.11 18.92
N ALA A 101 23.41 -0.02 18.99
CA ALA A 101 23.84 -1.21 19.73
C ALA A 101 25.07 -1.86 19.09
N ALA A 102 25.04 -2.12 17.78
CA ALA A 102 26.16 -2.66 17.02
C ALA A 102 27.42 -1.79 17.12
N LYS A 103 27.25 -0.46 17.14
CA LYS A 103 28.36 0.49 17.35
C LYS A 103 28.98 0.34 18.74
N LYS A 104 28.16 0.18 19.80
CA LYS A 104 28.64 -0.06 21.18
C LYS A 104 29.42 -1.36 21.26
N GLU A 105 28.86 -2.46 20.75
CA GLU A 105 29.54 -3.76 20.73
C GLU A 105 30.86 -3.71 19.96
N ARG A 106 30.90 -3.02 18.82
CA ARG A 106 32.13 -2.81 18.05
C ARG A 106 33.19 -2.06 18.86
N LEU A 107 32.79 -1.01 19.58
CA LEU A 107 33.71 -0.23 20.42
C LEU A 107 34.23 -1.07 21.60
N LEU A 108 33.36 -1.84 22.25
CA LEU A 108 33.74 -2.75 23.35
C LEU A 108 34.71 -3.84 22.87
N LYS A 109 34.41 -4.48 21.73
CA LYS A 109 35.29 -5.50 21.13
C LYS A 109 36.65 -4.94 20.71
N ARG A 110 36.70 -3.69 20.23
CA ARG A 110 37.96 -3.01 19.92
C ARG A 110 38.77 -2.72 21.18
N ALA A 111 38.15 -2.16 22.21
CA ALA A 111 38.82 -1.89 23.47
C ALA A 111 39.41 -3.17 24.09
N GLN A 112 38.65 -4.28 24.07
CA GLN A 112 39.14 -5.59 24.53
C GLN A 112 40.32 -6.10 23.70
N ALA A 113 40.25 -6.00 22.36
CA ALA A 113 41.34 -6.42 21.48
C ALA A 113 42.62 -5.59 21.66
N GLU A 114 42.48 -4.28 21.91
CA GLU A 114 43.58 -3.37 22.22
C GLU A 114 44.22 -3.70 23.58
N THR A 115 43.43 -4.05 24.60
CA THR A 115 43.97 -4.51 25.89
C THR A 115 44.67 -5.86 25.82
N GLU A 116 44.26 -6.73 24.89
CA GLU A 116 44.91 -8.03 24.62
C GLU A 116 46.15 -7.92 23.70
N GLY A 117 46.52 -6.71 23.25
CA GLY A 117 47.72 -6.47 22.45
C GLY A 117 47.63 -6.90 20.98
N LYS A 118 46.44 -7.21 20.46
CA LYS A 118 46.24 -7.53 19.03
C LYS A 118 45.96 -6.24 18.25
N THR A 119 46.71 -6.00 17.18
CA THR A 119 46.57 -4.80 16.34
C THR A 119 45.19 -4.77 15.64
N PRO A 120 44.37 -3.72 15.83
CA PRO A 120 43.04 -3.68 15.26
C PRO A 120 43.09 -3.31 13.77
N GLU A 121 43.01 -4.30 12.88
CA GLU A 121 42.78 -4.06 11.45
C GLU A 121 41.36 -3.49 11.22
N THR A 122 41.25 -2.17 11.29
CA THR A 122 40.01 -1.48 11.00
C THR A 122 39.86 -1.28 9.50
N LYS A 123 39.38 -2.33 8.82
CA LYS A 123 38.89 -2.19 7.45
C LYS A 123 37.81 -1.09 7.44
N LYS A 124 38.05 -0.01 6.67
CA LYS A 124 37.06 1.06 6.45
C LYS A 124 35.80 0.39 5.89
N LYS A 125 34.76 0.24 6.72
CA LYS A 125 33.47 -0.26 6.24
C LYS A 125 32.97 0.72 5.19
N LEU A 126 32.74 0.22 3.98
CA LEU A 126 31.97 0.93 2.96
C LEU A 126 30.54 1.03 3.51
N LEU A 127 30.19 2.15 4.12
CA LEU A 127 28.84 2.39 4.61
C LEU A 127 28.08 3.12 3.51
N LEU A 128 26.76 2.90 3.43
CA LEU A 128 25.88 3.77 2.67
C LEU A 128 26.04 5.17 3.24
N SER A 129 26.81 5.98 2.53
CA SER A 129 27.13 7.33 2.95
C SER A 129 25.86 8.16 2.96
N SER A 130 25.76 9.04 3.95
CA SER A 130 24.76 10.10 4.11
C SER A 130 23.29 9.68 4.34
N LEU A 131 22.93 9.45 5.61
CA LEU A 131 21.54 9.44 6.08
C LEU A 131 20.90 10.85 6.15
N GLY A 132 21.69 11.91 5.94
CA GLY A 132 21.27 13.29 6.12
C GLY A 132 21.32 14.11 4.83
N LEU A 133 20.37 15.03 4.70
CA LEU A 133 20.28 15.96 3.56
C LEU A 133 21.57 16.78 3.38
N SER A 134 22.16 17.27 4.48
CA SER A 134 23.39 18.07 4.46
C SER A 134 24.60 17.30 3.92
N MET A 135 24.83 16.09 4.45
CA MET A 135 25.94 15.24 4.03
C MET A 135 25.81 14.83 2.57
N SER A 136 24.58 14.53 2.12
CA SER A 136 24.29 14.19 0.72
C SER A 136 24.64 15.35 -0.21
N LEU A 137 24.29 16.57 0.19
CA LEU A 137 24.59 17.79 -0.57
C LEU A 137 26.10 18.05 -0.66
N ILE A 138 26.84 17.88 0.43
CA ILE A 138 28.31 18.06 0.48
C ILE A 138 29.02 17.05 -0.44
N LEU A 139 28.57 15.79 -0.46
CA LEU A 139 29.17 14.79 -1.34
C LEU A 139 28.88 15.10 -2.80
N LEU A 140 27.67 15.55 -3.13
CA LEU A 140 27.30 15.95 -4.48
C LEU A 140 28.07 17.20 -4.95
N SER A 141 28.30 18.18 -4.07
CA SER A 141 29.11 19.35 -4.43
C SER A 141 30.58 18.98 -4.63
N ARG A 142 31.13 18.09 -3.80
CA ARG A 142 32.51 17.61 -3.92
C ARG A 142 32.78 16.86 -5.24
N THR A 143 31.81 16.10 -5.74
CA THR A 143 31.96 15.37 -7.01
C THR A 143 31.75 16.24 -8.24
N ARG A 144 31.02 17.37 -8.14
CA ARG A 144 30.77 18.29 -9.27
C ARG A 144 31.91 19.27 -9.56
N HIS A 145 32.90 19.37 -8.68
CA HIS A 145 34.09 20.22 -8.87
C HIS A 145 35.30 19.47 -9.47
N ASN A 146 35.18 18.17 -9.72
CA ASN A 146 36.08 17.38 -10.57
C ASN A 146 35.42 17.12 -11.92
#